data_AF-A0A9P7Y4V7-F1
#
_entry.id   AF-A0A9P7Y4V7-F1
#
_cell.length_a   1.000
_cell.length_b   1.000
_cell.length_c   1.000
_cell.angle_alpha   90.00
_cell.angle_beta   90.00
_cell.angle_gamma   90.00
#
_symmetry.space_group_name_H-M   'P 1'
#
loop_
_entity.id
_entity.type
_entity.pdbx_description
1 polymer ?
#
loop_
_entity_poly.entity_id
_entity_poly.type
_entity_poly.pdbx_seq_one_letter_code
_entity_poly.pdbx_strand_id
1 'polypeptide(L)'
;MLARILLGILYTATGLAIIGTIVLHNYARITCHWNWDSKESFMRMVVFADPQMEGDAKIRRLGKREFDVRVARYRSIFPDPSLSSSGSVARTVGAGEESTVPVMINITGNHDIGYGYDISQDRVERWEQVFGKSNFISSVDIPTSGVVGSENDTDSRRSQSSRRLHLVVLNTMLLDGPSSDENLRGQTWQFLQEASSLKENNPQDKIVLLTHIPFHKEQGICVDPPDIRVHWDNTIIEQTMLTPNTTQWILNTLRPDFVLNGHDHYGCDVVHTLHHDQDTWIASATDLSLPVSGSSQAEQQQQEEVKEQRQQTRRVREVTQRSMMAEFGGYSGLFEIKIPSTSSSSSFDNSNNSNNNNNMSEDELEFHYTACGFFNDVQVWVVIITDLVVAILWALFGLLRLITSSLASSGRARKKTHVSLSSEKQKLL
;
A
#
# COMPACT_ATOMS: atom_id res chain seq x y z
N MET A 1 -46.18 -27.73 -8.38
CA MET A 1 -46.13 -26.40 -7.72
C MET A 1 -44.92 -26.30 -6.78
N LEU A 2 -44.80 -27.16 -5.77
CA LEU A 2 -43.69 -27.18 -4.80
C LEU A 2 -42.28 -27.19 -5.43
N ALA A 3 -42.03 -28.04 -6.44
CA ALA A 3 -40.74 -28.09 -7.13
C ALA A 3 -40.37 -26.80 -7.87
N ARG A 4 -41.37 -26.03 -8.34
CA ARG A 4 -41.14 -24.73 -8.99
C ARG A 4 -40.83 -23.64 -7.96
N ILE A 5 -41.47 -23.69 -6.80
CA ILE A 5 -41.20 -22.78 -5.68
C ILE A 5 -39.78 -23.04 -5.14
N LEU A 6 -39.42 -24.30 -4.89
CA LEU A 6 -38.07 -24.69 -4.45
C LEU A 6 -36.99 -24.26 -5.44
N LEU A 7 -37.24 -24.43 -6.74
CA LEU A 7 -36.32 -24.00 -7.78
C LEU A 7 -36.19 -22.47 -7.82
N GLY A 8 -37.29 -21.73 -7.62
CA GLY A 8 -37.26 -20.26 -7.48
C GLY A 8 -36.40 -19.80 -6.31
N ILE A 9 -36.59 -20.41 -5.12
CA ILE A 9 -35.78 -20.12 -3.93
C ILE A 9 -34.29 -20.40 -4.20
N LEU A 10 -33.99 -21.52 -4.85
CA LEU A 10 -32.61 -21.91 -5.17
C LEU A 10 -31.94 -20.88 -6.10
N TYR A 11 -32.62 -20.44 -7.16
CA TYR A 11 -32.12 -19.39 -8.04
C TYR A 11 -31.92 -18.05 -7.31
N THR A 12 -32.83 -17.66 -6.43
CA THR A 12 -32.66 -16.43 -5.64
C THR A 12 -31.46 -16.52 -4.70
N ALA A 13 -31.27 -17.66 -4.03
CA ALA A 13 -30.13 -17.87 -3.15
C ALA A 13 -28.80 -17.87 -3.92
N THR A 14 -28.77 -18.49 -5.11
CA THR A 14 -27.62 -18.44 -6.01
C THR A 14 -27.33 -17.02 -6.48
N GLY A 15 -28.35 -16.23 -6.82
CA GLY A 15 -28.17 -14.83 -7.19
C GLY A 15 -27.54 -13.99 -6.06
N LEU A 16 -28.02 -14.16 -4.83
CA LEU A 16 -27.45 -13.47 -3.66
C LEU A 16 -26.01 -13.91 -3.36
N ALA A 17 -25.71 -15.20 -3.46
CA ALA A 17 -24.35 -15.73 -3.32
C ALA A 17 -23.40 -15.10 -4.35
N ILE A 18 -23.78 -15.11 -5.64
CA ILE A 18 -23.00 -14.50 -6.72
C ILE A 18 -22.76 -13.01 -6.45
N ILE A 19 -23.78 -12.27 -6.03
CA ILE A 19 -23.63 -10.84 -5.67
C ILE A 19 -22.62 -10.69 -4.52
N GLY A 20 -22.73 -11.51 -3.47
CA GLY A 20 -21.81 -11.51 -2.34
C GLY A 20 -20.36 -11.75 -2.78
N THR A 21 -20.12 -12.77 -3.60
CA THR A 21 -18.79 -13.06 -4.16
C THR A 21 -18.26 -11.92 -5.03
N ILE A 22 -19.11 -11.29 -5.87
CA ILE A 22 -18.72 -10.15 -6.71
C ILE A 22 -18.33 -8.95 -5.85
N VAL A 23 -19.11 -8.65 -4.80
CA VAL A 23 -18.80 -7.57 -3.85
C VAL A 23 -17.49 -7.85 -3.13
N LEU A 24 -17.28 -9.08 -2.66
CA LEU A 24 -16.02 -9.49 -2.03
C LEU A 24 -14.83 -9.30 -2.97
N HIS A 25 -14.96 -9.73 -4.23
CA HIS A 25 -13.89 -9.62 -5.24
C HIS A 25 -13.60 -8.16 -5.65
N ASN A 26 -14.60 -7.29 -5.66
CA ASN A 26 -14.47 -5.88 -6.06
C ASN A 26 -14.38 -4.91 -4.89
N TYR A 27 -14.18 -5.41 -3.67
CA TYR A 27 -14.29 -4.61 -2.45
C TYR A 27 -13.37 -3.40 -2.43
N ALA A 28 -12.08 -3.55 -2.73
CA ALA A 28 -11.15 -2.43 -2.73
C ALA A 28 -11.56 -1.35 -3.75
N ARG A 29 -12.13 -1.75 -4.89
CA ARG A 29 -12.66 -0.84 -5.91
C ARG A 29 -13.94 -0.13 -5.43
N ILE A 30 -14.84 -0.84 -4.77
CA ILE A 30 -16.14 -0.32 -4.34
C ILE A 30 -16.02 0.56 -3.10
N THR A 31 -15.36 0.04 -2.07
CA THR A 31 -15.29 0.65 -0.73
C THR A 31 -14.16 1.67 -0.64
N CYS A 32 -13.02 1.35 -1.23
CA CYS A 32 -11.81 2.16 -1.10
C CYS A 32 -11.50 2.95 -2.38
N HIS A 33 -12.37 2.85 -3.40
CA HIS A 33 -12.22 3.55 -4.69
C HIS A 33 -10.88 3.33 -5.39
N TRP A 34 -10.21 2.21 -5.13
CA TRP A 34 -8.95 1.87 -5.79
C TRP A 34 -9.20 1.63 -7.28
N ASN A 35 -8.62 2.49 -8.12
CA ASN A 35 -8.78 2.43 -9.56
C ASN A 35 -7.55 1.83 -10.24
N TRP A 36 -7.53 0.50 -10.36
CA TRP A 36 -6.46 -0.26 -10.99
C TRP A 36 -6.31 0.02 -12.50
N ASP A 37 -7.37 0.47 -13.15
CA ASP A 37 -7.43 0.68 -14.61
C ASP A 37 -7.02 2.10 -15.04
N SER A 38 -6.69 2.99 -14.09
CA SER A 38 -6.28 4.35 -14.41
C SER A 38 -5.01 4.32 -15.29
N LYS A 39 -5.02 5.05 -16.40
CA LYS A 39 -3.83 5.26 -17.24
C LYS A 39 -2.99 6.47 -16.81
N GLU A 40 -3.43 7.14 -15.75
CA GLU A 40 -2.84 8.40 -15.26
C GLU A 40 -1.74 8.17 -14.23
N SER A 41 -1.74 7.00 -13.58
CA SER A 41 -0.73 6.64 -12.57
C SER A 41 0.53 6.14 -13.25
N PHE A 42 1.62 6.89 -13.12
CA PHE A 42 2.96 6.51 -13.53
C PHE A 42 3.50 5.34 -12.69
N MET A 43 3.22 5.35 -11.38
CA MET A 43 3.63 4.30 -10.46
C MET A 43 2.50 4.00 -9.50
N ARG A 44 2.35 2.71 -9.15
CA ARG A 44 1.47 2.25 -8.08
C ARG A 44 2.21 1.33 -7.14
N MET A 45 2.00 1.51 -5.85
CA MET A 45 2.52 0.64 -4.80
C MET A 45 1.37 0.24 -3.87
N VAL A 46 1.25 -1.07 -3.65
CA VAL A 46 0.40 -1.58 -2.57
C VAL A 46 1.28 -1.68 -1.33
N VAL A 47 0.81 -1.10 -0.24
CA VAL A 47 1.58 -0.92 0.98
C VAL A 47 0.90 -1.69 2.10
N PHE A 48 1.70 -2.48 2.81
CA PHE A 48 1.29 -3.14 4.04
C PHE A 48 2.30 -2.73 5.12
N ALA A 49 1.80 -2.39 6.30
CA ALA A 49 2.66 -2.14 7.46
C ALA A 49 2.41 -3.17 8.52
N ASP A 50 3.49 -3.45 9.25
CA ASP A 50 3.46 -4.27 10.45
C ASP A 50 2.87 -5.68 10.26
N PRO A 51 3.39 -6.47 9.29
CA PRO A 51 3.03 -7.89 9.13
C PRO A 51 3.49 -8.77 10.31
N GLN A 52 4.20 -8.22 11.30
CA GLN A 52 4.79 -8.94 12.44
C GLN A 52 5.60 -10.17 12.00
N MET A 53 6.61 -9.93 11.17
CA MET A 53 7.47 -10.98 10.63
C MET A 53 8.39 -11.58 11.70
N GLU A 54 8.81 -10.77 12.65
CA GLU A 54 9.67 -11.16 13.75
C GLU A 54 8.99 -10.78 15.06
N GLY A 55 9.24 -11.55 16.13
CA GLY A 55 8.65 -11.27 17.44
C GLY A 55 9.82 -11.05 18.38
N ASP A 56 9.92 -9.84 18.93
CA ASP A 56 11.09 -9.28 19.64
C ASP A 56 11.72 -10.24 20.65
N ALA A 57 10.88 -10.95 21.41
CA ALA A 57 11.33 -11.88 22.43
C ALA A 57 11.48 -13.33 21.95
N LYS A 58 10.84 -13.69 20.83
CA LYS A 58 10.69 -15.08 20.39
C LYS A 58 11.88 -15.56 19.57
N ILE A 59 12.42 -14.78 18.63
CA ILE A 59 13.54 -15.27 17.79
C ILE A 59 14.85 -15.38 18.59
N ARG A 60 15.12 -14.45 19.52
CA ARG A 60 16.26 -14.57 20.45
C ARG A 60 16.22 -15.84 21.29
N ARG A 61 15.03 -16.38 21.56
CA ARG A 61 14.81 -17.63 22.34
C ARG A 61 14.60 -18.88 21.48
N LEU A 62 14.03 -18.75 20.28
CA LEU A 62 13.59 -19.86 19.42
C LEU A 62 14.58 -20.16 18.26
N GLY A 63 15.48 -19.23 17.94
CA GLY A 63 16.58 -19.41 16.99
C GLY A 63 16.17 -19.45 15.52
N LYS A 64 17.14 -19.81 14.67
CA LYS A 64 17.05 -19.81 13.19
C LYS A 64 15.83 -20.57 12.64
N ARG A 65 15.42 -21.67 13.29
CA ARG A 65 14.30 -22.50 12.83
C ARG A 65 12.97 -21.74 12.83
N GLU A 66 12.69 -20.92 13.85
CA GLU A 66 11.46 -20.13 13.89
C GLU A 66 11.47 -19.08 12.79
N PHE A 67 12.62 -18.42 12.56
CA PHE A 67 12.78 -17.47 11.46
C PHE A 67 12.49 -18.13 10.11
N ASP A 68 13.07 -19.30 9.83
CA ASP A 68 12.85 -20.02 8.57
C ASP A 68 11.37 -20.39 8.34
N VAL A 69 10.65 -20.78 9.40
CA VAL A 69 9.19 -21.07 9.33
C VAL A 69 8.39 -19.83 8.97
N ARG A 70 8.75 -18.67 9.52
CA ARG A 70 8.08 -17.40 9.23
C ARG A 70 8.38 -16.91 7.82
N VAL A 71 9.63 -17.01 7.39
CA VAL A 71 10.04 -16.73 6.00
C VAL A 71 9.26 -17.62 5.02
N ALA A 72 9.10 -18.91 5.32
CA ALA A 72 8.30 -19.81 4.49
C ALA A 72 6.83 -19.37 4.39
N ARG A 73 6.23 -18.96 5.51
CA ARG A 73 4.86 -18.43 5.53
C ARG A 73 4.75 -17.13 4.74
N TYR A 74 5.69 -16.22 4.93
CA TYR A 74 5.73 -14.96 4.18
C TYR A 74 5.80 -15.20 2.68
N ARG A 75 6.71 -16.05 2.21
CA ARG A 75 6.84 -16.41 0.80
C ARG A 75 5.61 -17.11 0.23
N SER A 76 4.80 -17.77 1.06
CA SER A 76 3.52 -18.34 0.62
C SER A 76 2.42 -17.30 0.42
N ILE A 77 2.48 -16.17 1.15
CA ILE A 77 1.51 -15.07 1.06
C ILE A 77 1.94 -14.08 -0.02
N PHE A 78 3.22 -13.72 -0.02
CA PHE A 78 3.87 -12.81 -0.95
C PHE A 78 4.89 -13.60 -1.79
N PRO A 79 4.43 -14.39 -2.77
CA PRO A 79 5.34 -15.08 -3.67
C PRO A 79 6.09 -14.03 -4.51
N ASP A 80 7.41 -13.97 -4.35
CA ASP A 80 8.27 -13.09 -5.12
C ASP A 80 9.06 -13.92 -6.15
N PRO A 81 8.73 -13.83 -7.45
CA PRO A 81 9.46 -14.52 -8.51
C PRO A 81 10.90 -14.02 -8.69
N SER A 82 11.24 -12.83 -8.18
CA SER A 82 12.58 -12.25 -8.29
C SER A 82 13.56 -12.77 -7.22
N LEU A 83 13.06 -13.34 -6.13
CA LEU A 83 13.86 -13.93 -5.05
C LEU A 83 14.32 -15.38 -5.34
N SER A 84 13.88 -16.02 -6.43
CA SER A 84 14.28 -17.40 -6.76
C SER A 84 15.69 -17.54 -7.34
N SER A 85 16.38 -16.44 -7.64
CA SER A 85 17.75 -16.44 -8.15
C SER A 85 18.59 -15.35 -7.50
N SER A 86 19.43 -15.74 -6.54
CA SER A 86 20.55 -14.95 -6.00
C SER A 86 20.22 -13.56 -5.44
N GLY A 87 19.71 -13.50 -4.21
CA GLY A 87 20.10 -12.52 -3.15
C GLY A 87 20.19 -11.02 -3.46
N SER A 88 19.71 -10.56 -4.60
CA SER A 88 19.83 -9.19 -5.08
C SER A 88 18.45 -8.74 -5.54
N VAL A 89 17.57 -8.48 -4.58
CA VAL A 89 16.30 -7.79 -4.85
C VAL A 89 16.59 -6.30 -4.95
N ALA A 90 17.28 -5.94 -6.01
CA ALA A 90 17.22 -4.63 -6.62
C ALA A 90 16.83 -4.87 -8.07
N ARG A 91 15.64 -5.43 -8.29
CA ARG A 91 14.99 -5.22 -9.58
C ARG A 91 14.75 -3.73 -9.64
N THR A 92 15.57 -3.01 -10.41
CA THR A 92 15.39 -1.59 -10.65
C THR A 92 13.95 -1.39 -11.10
N VAL A 93 13.20 -0.59 -10.36
CA VAL A 93 11.82 -0.26 -10.73
C VAL A 93 11.89 0.41 -12.11
N GLY A 94 11.27 -0.21 -13.12
CA GLY A 94 11.29 0.29 -14.51
C GLY A 94 12.41 -0.23 -15.42
N ALA A 95 13.21 -1.22 -15.03
CA ALA A 95 14.17 -1.85 -15.96
C ALA A 95 13.52 -2.95 -16.83
N GLY A 96 13.21 -2.59 -18.09
CA GLY A 96 13.20 -3.50 -19.25
C GLY A 96 12.12 -4.59 -19.31
N GLU A 97 11.33 -4.53 -20.40
CA GLU A 97 10.16 -5.37 -20.71
C GLU A 97 9.02 -5.30 -19.68
N GLU A 98 7.81 -5.42 -20.18
CA GLU A 98 6.54 -5.39 -19.46
C GLU A 98 6.49 -6.57 -18.46
N SER A 99 7.25 -6.48 -17.37
CA SER A 99 7.27 -7.52 -16.37
C SER A 99 5.93 -7.45 -15.63
N THR A 100 5.05 -8.39 -15.95
CA THR A 100 3.75 -8.61 -15.29
C THR A 100 3.89 -9.00 -13.81
N VAL A 101 5.10 -8.96 -13.25
CA VAL A 101 5.43 -9.38 -11.89
C VAL A 101 5.69 -8.12 -11.06
N PRO A 102 4.93 -7.89 -9.97
CA PRO A 102 5.16 -6.75 -9.10
C PRO A 102 6.55 -6.83 -8.44
N VAL A 103 7.18 -5.68 -8.23
CA VAL A 103 8.43 -5.58 -7.47
C VAL A 103 8.08 -5.52 -5.99
N MET A 104 8.69 -6.40 -5.19
CA MET A 104 8.54 -6.38 -3.74
C MET A 104 9.64 -5.54 -3.09
N ILE A 105 9.26 -4.60 -2.23
CA ILE A 105 10.17 -3.79 -1.42
C ILE A 105 9.85 -4.07 0.05
N ASN A 106 10.82 -4.62 0.77
CA ASN A 106 10.70 -4.83 2.21
C ASN A 106 11.44 -3.72 2.95
N ILE A 107 10.80 -3.17 3.98
CA ILE A 107 11.38 -2.14 4.83
C ILE A 107 11.68 -2.79 6.18
N THR A 108 12.90 -2.57 6.68
CA THR A 108 13.35 -3.13 7.97
C THR A 108 12.71 -2.40 9.13
N GLY A 109 12.11 -3.14 10.07
CA GLY A 109 11.48 -2.59 11.27
C GLY A 109 12.05 -3.06 12.60
N ASN A 110 11.46 -2.55 13.68
CA ASN A 110 11.84 -2.86 15.05
C ASN A 110 11.65 -4.34 15.39
N HIS A 111 10.63 -4.96 14.82
CA HIS A 111 10.41 -6.38 15.01
C HIS A 111 11.49 -7.22 14.35
N ASP A 112 12.05 -6.73 13.24
CA ASP A 112 12.94 -7.49 12.35
C ASP A 112 14.39 -7.52 12.81
N ILE A 113 14.93 -6.36 13.21
CA ILE A 113 16.32 -6.26 13.68
C ILE A 113 16.44 -5.76 15.12
N GLY A 114 15.35 -5.34 15.75
CA GLY A 114 15.34 -4.70 17.06
C GLY A 114 15.55 -3.18 17.01
N TYR A 115 15.50 -2.54 18.16
CA TYR A 115 15.97 -1.16 18.36
C TYR A 115 17.48 -1.11 18.61
N GLY A 116 18.04 0.09 18.79
CA GLY A 116 19.47 0.31 19.01
C GLY A 116 20.13 -0.68 19.97
N TYR A 117 19.50 -1.03 21.09
CA TYR A 117 20.04 -2.01 22.04
C TYR A 117 20.12 -3.45 21.49
N ASP A 118 19.15 -3.86 20.68
CA ASP A 118 19.00 -5.24 20.21
C ASP A 118 19.75 -5.53 18.90
N ILE A 119 20.03 -4.48 18.12
CA ILE A 119 20.62 -4.59 16.79
C ILE A 119 22.04 -5.16 16.86
N SER A 120 22.33 -6.05 15.92
CA SER A 120 23.66 -6.57 15.67
C SER A 120 23.85 -6.86 14.18
N GLN A 121 25.11 -6.96 13.75
CA GLN A 121 25.49 -7.39 12.40
C GLN A 121 24.73 -8.66 11.96
N ASP A 122 24.69 -9.69 12.82
CA ASP A 122 24.01 -10.96 12.52
C ASP A 122 22.51 -10.78 12.23
N ARG A 123 21.82 -9.89 12.95
CA ARG A 123 20.38 -9.64 12.72
C ARG A 123 20.16 -8.94 11.39
N VAL A 124 20.96 -7.90 11.11
CA VAL A 124 20.89 -7.15 9.85
C VAL A 124 21.22 -8.06 8.67
N GLU A 125 22.31 -8.82 8.72
CA GLU A 125 22.69 -9.73 7.62
C GLU A 125 21.65 -10.81 7.38
N ARG A 126 21.11 -11.42 8.45
CA ARG A 126 20.05 -12.43 8.34
C ARG A 126 18.79 -11.85 7.68
N TRP A 127 18.40 -10.63 8.05
CA TRP A 127 17.31 -9.91 7.41
C TRP A 127 17.60 -9.68 5.93
N GLU A 128 18.76 -9.10 5.61
CA GLU A 128 19.10 -8.68 4.25
C GLU A 128 19.25 -9.86 3.28
N GLN A 129 19.70 -11.02 3.77
CA GLN A 129 19.78 -12.25 2.98
C GLN A 129 18.42 -12.74 2.47
N VAL A 130 17.33 -12.42 3.17
CA VAL A 130 15.99 -12.90 2.85
C VAL A 130 15.14 -11.83 2.20
N PHE A 131 15.20 -10.60 2.71
CA PHE A 131 14.26 -9.53 2.40
C PHE A 131 14.87 -8.42 1.55
N GLY A 132 16.18 -8.45 1.30
CA GLY A 132 16.89 -7.40 0.57
C GLY A 132 17.55 -6.37 1.49
N LYS A 133 18.32 -5.46 0.90
CA LYS A 133 19.10 -4.46 1.65
C LYS A 133 18.21 -3.56 2.51
N SER A 134 18.68 -3.24 3.72
CA SER A 134 17.98 -2.35 4.66
C SER A 134 18.10 -0.87 4.28
N ASN A 135 19.13 -0.52 3.50
CA ASN A 135 19.38 0.80 2.94
C ASN A 135 19.66 0.65 1.44
N PHE A 136 18.86 1.28 0.56
CA PHE A 136 19.13 1.30 -0.89
C PHE A 136 18.35 2.39 -1.63
N ILE A 137 18.78 2.70 -2.86
CA ILE A 137 18.12 3.63 -3.77
C ILE A 137 17.70 2.88 -5.03
N SER A 138 16.43 2.94 -5.39
CA SER A 138 15.92 2.47 -6.68
C SER A 138 15.41 3.65 -7.49
N SER A 139 15.78 3.77 -8.77
CA SER A 139 15.51 4.97 -9.55
C SER A 139 14.85 4.64 -10.88
N VAL A 140 13.80 5.37 -11.22
CA VAL A 140 13.08 5.23 -12.50
C VAL A 140 13.02 6.59 -13.21
N ASP A 141 13.14 6.59 -14.54
CA ASP A 141 12.97 7.82 -15.33
C ASP A 141 11.51 8.26 -15.29
N ILE A 142 11.25 9.55 -15.09
CA ILE A 142 9.89 10.06 -15.07
C ILE A 142 9.46 10.38 -16.51
N PRO A 143 8.36 9.79 -17.02
CA PRO A 143 7.86 10.08 -18.36
C PRO A 143 7.57 11.56 -18.53
N THR A 144 8.00 12.14 -19.65
CA THR A 144 7.58 13.47 -20.07
C THR A 144 6.25 13.37 -20.81
N SER A 145 5.29 14.25 -20.48
CA SER A 145 3.92 14.26 -21.01
C SER A 145 3.79 14.40 -22.54
N GLY A 146 4.92 14.53 -23.27
CA GLY A 146 4.99 14.65 -24.73
C GLY A 146 5.43 13.39 -25.50
N VAL A 147 5.67 12.25 -24.84
CA VAL A 147 6.20 11.02 -25.51
C VAL A 147 5.18 9.88 -25.50
N VAL A 148 3.92 10.19 -25.77
CA VAL A 148 2.93 9.20 -26.22
C VAL A 148 2.38 9.67 -27.56
N GLY A 149 3.13 9.43 -28.64
CA GLY A 149 2.57 9.58 -30.00
C GLY A 149 3.42 10.22 -31.10
N SER A 150 4.75 10.05 -31.15
CA SER A 150 5.47 10.35 -32.41
C SER A 150 6.63 9.40 -32.63
N GLU A 151 6.44 8.44 -33.54
CA GLU A 151 7.48 7.49 -34.00
C GLU A 151 8.52 8.13 -34.93
N ASN A 152 8.52 9.45 -35.16
CA ASN A 152 9.41 10.08 -36.14
C ASN A 152 10.04 11.38 -35.61
N ASP A 153 10.97 11.29 -34.67
CA ASP A 153 11.97 12.35 -34.49
C ASP A 153 13.26 11.78 -33.84
N THR A 154 14.08 11.12 -34.66
CA THR A 154 15.40 10.64 -34.26
C THR A 154 16.38 11.81 -34.11
N ASP A 155 17.07 11.82 -32.96
CA ASP A 155 18.44 12.33 -32.78
C ASP A 155 18.72 13.79 -32.33
N SER A 156 17.75 14.60 -31.90
CA SER A 156 18.08 15.97 -31.41
C SER A 156 17.47 16.45 -30.08
N ARG A 157 16.71 15.63 -29.34
CA ARG A 157 16.14 16.01 -28.02
C ARG A 157 16.70 15.23 -26.82
N ARG A 158 17.84 14.55 -26.99
CA ARG A 158 18.44 13.70 -25.94
C ARG A 158 19.26 14.45 -24.88
N SER A 159 19.26 15.79 -24.91
CA SER A 159 19.95 16.66 -23.93
C SER A 159 18.99 17.35 -22.96
N GLN A 160 17.73 16.90 -22.87
CA GLN A 160 16.85 17.30 -21.78
C GLN A 160 17.22 16.42 -20.58
N SER A 161 17.71 17.01 -19.49
CA SER A 161 18.03 16.31 -18.24
C SER A 161 16.87 15.37 -17.89
N SER A 162 17.09 14.06 -18.00
CA SER A 162 16.08 13.06 -17.64
C SER A 162 15.90 13.12 -16.14
N ARG A 163 14.83 13.77 -15.67
CA ARG A 163 14.47 13.78 -14.26
C ARG A 163 14.05 12.38 -13.83
N ARG A 164 14.52 11.96 -12.67
CA ARG A 164 14.29 10.62 -12.11
C ARG A 164 13.46 10.71 -10.84
N LEU A 165 12.70 9.66 -10.61
CA LEU A 165 12.09 9.37 -9.32
C LEU A 165 12.98 8.35 -8.61
N HIS A 166 13.42 8.70 -7.41
CA HIS A 166 14.17 7.85 -6.50
C HIS A 166 13.25 7.35 -5.39
N LEU A 167 13.13 6.03 -5.27
CA LEU A 167 12.64 5.36 -4.08
C LEU A 167 13.83 5.14 -3.17
N VAL A 168 13.89 5.88 -2.06
CA VAL A 168 14.95 5.78 -1.06
C VAL A 168 14.40 4.94 0.09
N VAL A 169 14.94 3.73 0.28
CA VAL A 169 14.62 2.89 1.44
C VAL A 169 15.70 3.13 2.49
N LEU A 170 15.29 3.56 3.68
CA LEU A 170 16.18 3.98 4.75
C LEU A 170 15.85 3.25 6.05
N ASN A 171 16.84 2.57 6.61
CA ASN A 171 16.76 1.88 7.89
C ASN A 171 16.77 2.87 9.05
N THR A 172 15.59 3.36 9.42
CA THR A 172 15.42 4.33 10.52
C THR A 172 15.73 3.76 11.90
N MET A 173 15.86 2.43 12.06
CA MET A 173 16.20 1.81 13.34
C MET A 173 17.60 2.19 13.85
N LEU A 174 18.45 2.74 12.98
CA LEU A 174 19.85 3.07 13.23
C LEU A 174 20.18 4.56 13.03
N LEU A 175 19.20 5.46 12.95
CA LEU A 175 19.47 6.90 12.83
C LEU A 175 19.68 7.54 14.20
N ASP A 176 18.70 7.42 15.08
CA ASP A 176 18.86 7.85 16.46
C ASP A 176 19.76 6.88 17.23
N GLY A 177 20.35 7.36 18.31
CA GLY A 177 21.26 6.55 19.10
C GLY A 177 21.41 7.08 20.52
N PRO A 178 22.29 6.45 21.32
CA PRO A 178 23.22 5.37 20.93
C PRO A 178 22.59 4.03 20.53
N SER A 179 23.38 3.19 19.84
CA SER A 179 23.09 1.82 19.42
C SER A 179 24.17 0.86 19.95
N SER A 180 23.82 -0.41 20.15
CA SER A 180 24.77 -1.48 20.49
C SER A 180 25.82 -1.71 19.39
N ASP A 181 25.52 -1.31 18.16
CA ASP A 181 26.45 -1.35 17.02
C ASP A 181 26.56 0.03 16.35
N GLU A 182 27.49 0.85 16.83
CA GLU A 182 27.74 2.20 16.29
C GLU A 182 28.35 2.17 14.89
N ASN A 183 28.97 1.06 14.45
CA ASN A 183 29.49 0.95 13.09
C ASN A 183 28.33 0.85 12.08
N LEU A 184 27.35 -0.01 12.37
CA LEU A 184 26.12 -0.10 11.58
C LEU A 184 25.33 1.22 11.53
N ARG A 185 25.27 1.92 12.67
CA ARG A 185 24.70 3.28 12.73
C ARG A 185 25.48 4.26 11.85
N GLY A 186 26.80 4.28 11.94
CA GLY A 186 27.66 5.10 11.08
C GLY A 186 27.45 4.84 9.58
N GLN A 187 27.34 3.58 9.18
CA GLN A 187 27.05 3.19 7.78
C GLN A 187 25.67 3.69 7.31
N THR A 188 24.66 3.65 8.19
CA THR A 188 23.32 4.14 7.87
C THR A 188 23.33 5.67 7.67
N TRP A 189 24.03 6.41 8.53
CA TRP A 189 24.22 7.85 8.36
C TRP A 189 25.03 8.20 7.10
N GLN A 190 26.05 7.41 6.77
CA GLN A 190 26.80 7.58 5.53
C GLN A 190 25.91 7.41 4.30
N PHE A 191 25.09 6.35 4.27
CA PHE A 191 24.12 6.14 3.19
C PHE A 191 23.14 7.31 3.06
N LEU A 192 22.60 7.80 4.18
CA LEU A 192 21.69 8.93 4.20
C LEU A 192 22.36 10.21 3.65
N GLN A 193 23.64 10.44 4.00
CA GLN A 193 24.42 11.54 3.44
C GLN A 193 24.64 11.37 1.93
N GLU A 194 24.95 10.17 1.45
CA GLU A 194 25.09 9.88 0.02
C GLU A 194 23.78 10.13 -0.74
N ALA A 195 22.64 9.69 -0.19
CA ALA A 195 21.32 9.90 -0.77
C ALA A 195 20.94 11.38 -0.88
N SER A 196 21.43 12.24 0.03
CA SER A 196 21.16 13.68 -0.05
C SER A 196 21.76 14.37 -1.28
N SER A 197 22.81 13.78 -1.87
CA SER A 197 23.44 14.30 -3.09
C SER A 197 22.55 14.17 -4.34
N LEU A 198 21.50 13.34 -4.32
CA LEU A 198 20.62 13.11 -5.47
C LEU A 198 20.04 14.42 -6.01
N LYS A 199 19.38 15.21 -5.15
CA LYS A 199 18.76 16.49 -5.53
C LYS A 199 19.75 17.66 -5.54
N GLU A 200 20.99 17.46 -5.10
CA GLU A 200 22.09 18.41 -5.32
C GLU A 200 22.62 18.26 -6.75
N ASN A 201 22.81 17.03 -7.20
CA ASN A 201 23.26 16.69 -8.54
C ASN A 201 22.20 17.03 -9.60
N ASN A 202 20.92 16.78 -9.29
CA ASN A 202 19.82 17.12 -10.18
C ASN A 202 18.60 17.62 -9.38
N PRO A 203 18.39 18.95 -9.27
CA PRO A 203 17.28 19.53 -8.51
C PRO A 203 15.88 19.15 -9.00
N GLN A 204 15.76 18.63 -10.23
CA GLN A 204 14.49 18.17 -10.82
C GLN A 204 14.11 16.73 -10.40
N ASP A 205 15.05 16.00 -9.79
CA ASP A 205 14.78 14.66 -9.30
C ASP A 205 13.80 14.68 -8.12
N LYS A 206 13.04 13.61 -8.02
CA LYS A 206 11.99 13.42 -7.02
C LYS A 206 12.36 12.28 -6.09
N ILE A 207 12.13 12.46 -4.79
CA ILE A 207 12.43 11.45 -3.77
C ILE A 207 11.14 11.04 -3.06
N VAL A 208 10.82 9.75 -3.14
CA VAL A 208 9.87 9.10 -2.22
C VAL A 208 10.70 8.34 -1.21
N LEU A 209 10.60 8.75 0.05
CA LEU A 209 11.33 8.14 1.16
C LEU A 209 10.45 7.09 1.82
N LEU A 210 11.01 5.89 1.98
CA LEU A 210 10.38 4.73 2.58
C LEU A 210 11.12 4.38 3.87
N THR A 211 10.45 4.48 5.02
CA THR A 211 11.05 4.21 6.34
C THR A 211 10.16 3.34 7.22
N HIS A 212 10.67 2.91 8.38
CA HIS A 212 9.84 2.22 9.38
C HIS A 212 9.40 3.15 10.49
N ILE A 213 10.34 3.79 11.21
CA ILE A 213 10.04 4.74 12.28
C ILE A 213 9.59 6.06 11.65
N PRO A 214 8.44 6.62 12.06
CA PRO A 214 7.94 7.89 11.57
C PRO A 214 8.76 9.08 12.06
N PHE A 215 8.57 10.23 11.40
CA PHE A 215 9.23 11.47 11.81
C PHE A 215 8.62 12.04 13.08
N HIS A 216 9.40 12.89 13.76
CA HIS A 216 8.96 13.60 14.95
C HIS A 216 7.71 14.43 14.69
N LYS A 217 6.73 14.32 15.59
CA LYS A 217 5.50 15.10 15.61
C LYS A 217 5.17 15.44 17.05
N GLU A 218 4.66 16.64 17.28
CA GLU A 218 4.18 17.05 18.60
C GLU A 218 3.02 16.17 19.07
N GLN A 219 2.91 15.99 20.38
CA GLN A 219 1.84 15.22 20.99
C GLN A 219 0.47 15.75 20.56
N GLY A 220 -0.43 14.82 20.19
CA GLY A 220 -1.79 15.14 19.75
C GLY A 220 -1.96 15.29 18.24
N ILE A 221 -0.87 15.27 17.46
CA ILE A 221 -0.95 15.19 15.99
C ILE A 221 -1.31 13.78 15.54
N CYS A 222 -0.60 12.77 16.07
CA CYS A 222 -0.90 11.35 15.87
C CYS A 222 -1.44 10.72 17.16
N VAL A 223 -1.94 9.48 17.04
CA VAL A 223 -2.46 8.72 18.20
C VAL A 223 -1.34 8.44 19.20
N ASP A 224 -0.20 7.96 18.71
CA ASP A 224 0.95 7.65 19.53
C ASP A 224 1.79 8.94 19.74
N PRO A 225 2.13 9.31 20.98
CA PRO A 225 2.97 10.47 21.25
C PRO A 225 4.46 10.14 20.95
N PRO A 226 5.32 11.17 20.78
CA PRO A 226 6.75 10.96 20.72
C PRO A 226 7.25 10.40 22.06
N ASP A 227 7.85 9.21 22.03
CA ASP A 227 8.45 8.55 23.19
C ASP A 227 9.71 7.79 22.75
N ILE A 228 10.77 7.92 23.56
CA ILE A 228 12.04 7.21 23.36
C ILE A 228 12.47 6.66 24.71
N ARG A 229 12.56 5.35 24.79
CA ARG A 229 13.01 4.65 25.98
C ARG A 229 14.41 4.10 25.75
N VAL A 230 15.23 4.23 26.78
CA VAL A 230 16.64 3.81 26.75
C VAL A 230 16.95 2.79 27.84
N HIS A 231 17.97 1.99 27.57
CA HIS A 231 18.59 1.08 28.54
C HIS A 231 19.57 1.82 29.47
N TRP A 232 20.16 1.13 30.44
CA TRP A 232 21.08 1.75 31.42
C TRP A 232 22.38 2.31 30.79
N ASP A 233 22.73 1.83 29.60
CA ASP A 233 23.86 2.29 28.79
C ASP A 233 23.47 3.39 27.77
N ASN A 234 22.25 3.93 27.88
CA ASN A 234 21.61 4.91 26.99
C ASN A 234 21.24 4.40 25.59
N THR A 235 21.44 3.12 25.27
CA THR A 235 20.99 2.59 23.98
C THR A 235 19.46 2.55 23.90
N ILE A 236 18.91 2.81 22.72
CA ILE A 236 17.46 2.85 22.51
C ILE A 236 16.87 1.44 22.57
N ILE A 237 15.86 1.23 23.42
CA ILE A 237 15.12 -0.04 23.54
C ILE A 237 13.71 0.04 22.97
N GLU A 238 13.16 1.24 22.82
CA GLU A 238 11.85 1.49 22.22
C GLU A 238 11.79 2.94 21.75
N GLN A 239 11.14 3.19 20.62
CA GLN A 239 11.02 4.52 20.03
C GLN A 239 9.80 4.58 19.12
N THR A 240 8.90 5.54 19.36
CA THR A 240 7.71 5.75 18.51
C THR A 240 8.01 6.61 17.30
N MET A 241 8.85 7.63 17.44
CA MET A 241 9.18 8.58 16.37
C MET A 241 10.67 8.92 16.41
N LEU A 242 11.24 9.26 15.25
CA LEU A 242 12.57 9.82 15.17
C LEU A 242 12.71 11.08 16.03
N THR A 243 13.91 11.39 16.49
CA THR A 243 14.16 12.63 17.22
C THR A 243 13.86 13.87 16.35
N PRO A 244 13.55 15.03 16.97
CA PRO A 244 13.39 16.28 16.23
C PRO A 244 14.60 16.57 15.35
N ASN A 245 15.82 16.42 15.88
CA ASN A 245 17.05 16.73 15.14
C ASN A 245 17.21 15.86 13.89
N THR A 246 17.01 14.55 14.02
CA THR A 246 17.08 13.62 12.87
C THR A 246 16.01 13.96 11.83
N THR A 247 14.79 14.24 12.27
CA THR A 247 13.68 14.67 11.40
C THR A 247 14.01 15.94 10.61
N GLN A 248 14.47 16.99 11.32
CA GLN A 248 14.86 18.26 10.69
C GLN A 248 16.00 18.05 9.69
N TRP A 249 17.00 17.24 10.03
CA TRP A 249 18.13 16.96 9.15
C TRP A 249 17.66 16.31 7.84
N ILE A 250 16.76 15.32 7.91
CA ILE A 250 16.24 14.63 6.72
C ILE A 250 15.45 15.62 5.84
N LEU A 251 14.55 16.40 6.44
CA LEU A 251 13.71 17.33 5.69
C LEU A 251 14.52 18.47 5.05
N ASN A 252 15.55 18.97 5.74
CA ASN A 252 16.43 20.03 5.24
C ASN A 252 17.43 19.52 4.19
N THR A 253 18.06 18.36 4.43
CA THR A 253 19.21 17.89 3.63
C THR A 253 18.78 16.94 2.53
N LEU A 254 18.05 15.86 2.86
CA LEU A 254 17.58 14.89 1.86
C LEU A 254 16.46 15.48 0.98
N ARG A 255 15.63 16.36 1.56
CA ARG A 255 14.53 17.06 0.86
C ARG A 255 13.56 16.12 0.12
N PRO A 256 12.98 15.11 0.79
CA PRO A 256 12.01 14.21 0.18
C PRO A 256 10.78 14.97 -0.34
N ASP A 257 10.14 14.45 -1.39
CA ASP A 257 8.89 14.98 -1.95
C ASP A 257 7.67 14.29 -1.32
N PHE A 258 7.82 13.03 -0.87
CA PHE A 258 6.82 12.28 -0.11
C PHE A 258 7.49 11.30 0.84
N VAL A 259 6.89 11.05 2.00
CA VAL A 259 7.37 10.05 2.97
C VAL A 259 6.28 9.03 3.25
N LEU A 260 6.63 7.75 3.19
CA LEU A 260 5.77 6.65 3.56
C LEU A 260 6.48 5.80 4.61
N ASN A 261 5.80 5.51 5.71
CA ASN A 261 6.37 4.70 6.78
C ASN A 261 5.38 3.77 7.47
N GLY A 262 5.87 2.98 8.43
CA GLY A 262 5.09 2.03 9.21
C GLY A 262 5.21 2.34 10.71
N HIS A 263 5.44 1.30 11.51
CA HIS A 263 5.59 1.36 12.96
C HIS A 263 4.29 1.65 13.74
N ASP A 264 3.64 2.81 13.54
CA ASP A 264 2.46 3.17 14.33
C ASP A 264 1.23 2.34 13.94
N HIS A 265 0.57 1.75 14.93
CA HIS A 265 -0.49 0.79 14.68
C HIS A 265 -1.79 1.44 14.17
N TYR A 266 -2.04 2.69 14.54
CA TYR A 266 -3.24 3.44 14.13
C TYR A 266 -3.08 4.19 12.81
N GLY A 267 -1.85 4.28 12.30
CA GLY A 267 -1.50 5.14 11.17
C GLY A 267 -1.59 6.64 11.50
N CYS A 268 -1.06 7.46 10.60
CA CYS A 268 -1.07 8.91 10.72
C CYS A 268 -0.85 9.57 9.36
N ASP A 269 -1.51 10.70 9.10
CA ASP A 269 -1.37 11.46 7.85
C ASP A 269 -1.13 12.93 8.18
N VAL A 270 0.08 13.40 7.87
CA VAL A 270 0.53 14.73 8.25
C VAL A 270 1.22 15.44 7.11
N VAL A 271 1.29 16.76 7.23
CA VAL A 271 2.12 17.60 6.39
C VAL A 271 3.12 18.36 7.23
N HIS A 272 4.40 18.18 6.91
CA HIS A 272 5.51 18.99 7.40
C HIS A 272 5.60 20.26 6.55
N THR A 273 5.55 21.42 7.18
CA THR A 273 5.63 22.72 6.52
C THR A 273 6.88 23.45 6.99
N LEU A 274 7.69 23.95 6.06
CA LEU A 274 8.89 24.73 6.37
C LEU A 274 8.51 26.15 6.81
N HIS A 275 8.90 26.54 8.03
CA HIS A 275 8.79 27.91 8.51
C HIS A 275 10.09 28.66 8.22
N HIS A 276 10.06 29.54 7.21
CA HIS A 276 11.24 30.26 6.69
C HIS A 276 12.00 31.09 7.72
N ASP A 277 11.30 31.62 8.74
CA ASP A 277 11.92 32.47 9.76
C ASP A 277 12.88 31.71 10.69
N GLN A 278 12.75 30.38 10.76
CA GLN A 278 13.48 29.53 11.70
C GLN A 278 14.22 28.36 11.01
N ASP A 279 14.02 28.17 9.70
CA ASP A 279 14.50 26.99 8.95
C ASP A 279 14.08 25.66 9.60
N THR A 280 12.90 25.68 10.24
CA THR A 280 12.34 24.57 10.99
C THR A 280 11.08 24.05 10.31
N TRP A 281 10.99 22.72 10.22
CA TRP A 281 9.80 22.02 9.77
C TRP A 281 8.85 21.77 10.94
N ILE A 282 7.57 22.09 10.74
CA ILE A 282 6.51 21.85 11.72
C ILE A 282 5.49 20.91 11.10
N ALA A 283 5.18 19.83 11.83
CA ALA A 283 4.14 18.88 11.43
C ALA A 283 2.75 19.40 11.79
N SER A 284 1.77 19.11 10.95
CA SER A 284 0.35 19.34 11.20
C SER A 284 -0.45 18.19 10.59
N ALA A 285 -1.52 17.74 11.24
CA ALA A 285 -2.36 16.70 10.65
C ALA A 285 -3.02 17.22 9.37
N THR A 286 -3.14 16.37 8.35
CA THR A 286 -3.72 16.76 7.05
C THR A 286 -5.18 17.22 7.19
N ASP A 287 -5.88 16.73 8.22
CA ASP A 287 -7.27 17.08 8.56
C ASP A 287 -7.39 18.19 9.63
N LEU A 288 -6.28 18.61 10.23
CA LEU A 288 -6.23 19.79 11.09
C LEU A 288 -5.79 20.98 10.25
N SER A 289 -6.76 21.68 9.68
CA SER A 289 -6.59 23.11 9.45
C SER A 289 -6.10 23.72 10.76
N LEU A 290 -4.85 24.17 10.78
CA LEU A 290 -4.22 24.87 11.90
C LEU A 290 -5.27 25.79 12.57
N PRO A 291 -5.63 25.59 13.85
CA PRO A 291 -6.34 26.62 14.56
C PRO A 291 -5.32 27.73 14.79
N VAL A 292 -5.37 28.77 13.97
CA VAL A 292 -4.79 30.07 14.32
C VAL A 292 -5.46 30.45 15.63
N SER A 293 -4.68 30.36 16.71
CA SER A 293 -5.12 30.78 18.02
C SER A 293 -5.39 32.28 17.97
N GLY A 294 -6.68 32.63 18.00
CA GLY A 294 -7.18 33.97 18.25
C GLY A 294 -7.30 34.84 17.01
N SER A 295 -8.51 34.93 16.44
CA SER A 295 -8.84 36.06 15.58
C SER A 295 -10.21 36.66 15.91
N SER A 296 -10.14 37.87 16.45
CA SER A 296 -11.18 38.89 16.37
C SER A 296 -11.51 39.22 14.91
N GLN A 297 -12.71 39.77 14.69
CA GLN A 297 -13.36 40.04 13.39
C GLN A 297 -12.62 40.99 12.40
N ALA A 298 -11.33 41.23 12.54
CA ALA A 298 -10.54 42.12 11.68
C ALA A 298 -9.85 41.41 10.48
N GLU A 299 -9.90 40.08 10.37
CA GLU A 299 -9.10 39.30 9.40
C GLU A 299 -9.87 38.87 8.13
N GLN A 300 -10.69 39.76 7.55
CA GLN A 300 -11.26 39.53 6.23
C GLN A 300 -10.48 40.20 5.09
N GLN A 301 -9.53 41.10 5.40
CA GLN A 301 -8.68 41.76 4.40
C GLN A 301 -7.29 41.11 4.21
N GLN A 302 -6.91 40.12 5.03
CA GLN A 302 -5.64 39.38 4.88
C GLN A 302 -5.76 38.11 4.00
N GLN A 303 -6.92 37.84 3.40
CA GLN A 303 -7.15 36.60 2.65
C GLN A 303 -6.52 36.58 1.23
N GLU A 304 -6.08 37.74 0.71
CA GLU A 304 -5.39 37.83 -0.58
C GLU A 304 -3.86 37.74 -0.44
N GLU A 305 -3.24 38.37 0.56
CA GLU A 305 -1.79 38.20 0.86
C GLU A 305 -1.44 36.76 1.31
N VAL A 306 -2.35 36.08 2.02
CA VAL A 306 -2.18 34.68 2.44
C VAL A 306 -2.20 33.70 1.25
N LYS A 307 -2.79 34.07 0.09
CA LYS A 307 -2.77 33.20 -1.11
C LYS A 307 -1.43 33.23 -1.84
N GLU A 308 -0.74 34.37 -1.88
CA GLU A 308 0.61 34.47 -2.45
C GLU A 308 1.67 33.81 -1.55
N GLN A 309 1.56 33.95 -0.22
CA GLN A 309 2.46 33.24 0.71
C GLN A 309 2.27 31.72 0.70
N ARG A 310 1.05 31.23 0.45
CA ARG A 310 0.76 29.79 0.28
C ARG A 310 1.48 29.15 -0.91
N GLN A 311 1.93 29.93 -1.90
CA GLN A 311 2.62 29.40 -3.09
C GLN A 311 4.13 29.21 -2.89
N GLN A 312 4.73 29.70 -1.79
CA GLN A 312 6.19 29.62 -1.55
C GLN A 312 6.59 28.77 -0.33
N THR A 313 5.65 28.20 0.42
CA THR A 313 5.98 27.37 1.57
C THR A 313 6.25 25.93 1.14
N ARG A 314 7.47 25.42 1.38
CA ARG A 314 7.81 24.01 1.08
C ARG A 314 7.04 23.10 2.03
N ARG A 315 6.45 22.04 1.47
CA ARG A 315 5.64 21.07 2.21
C ARG A 315 6.05 19.65 1.83
N VAL A 316 6.04 18.76 2.82
CA VAL A 316 6.27 17.32 2.63
C VAL A 316 5.15 16.57 3.33
N ARG A 317 4.40 15.76 2.58
CA ARG A 317 3.39 14.87 3.17
C ARG A 317 4.06 13.59 3.63
N GLU A 318 3.77 13.21 4.86
CA GLU A 318 4.19 11.95 5.45
C GLU A 318 2.95 11.13 5.80
N VAL A 319 2.94 9.88 5.35
CA VAL A 319 1.90 8.93 5.68
C VAL A 319 2.50 7.74 6.42
N THR A 320 2.01 7.52 7.62
CA THR A 320 2.22 6.30 8.39
C THR A 320 1.12 5.31 8.06
N GLN A 321 1.48 4.25 7.35
CA GLN A 321 0.57 3.17 6.97
C GLN A 321 0.07 2.47 8.23
N ARG A 322 -1.25 2.48 8.40
CA ARG A 322 -1.92 1.76 9.48
C ARG A 322 -1.64 0.27 9.42
N SER A 323 -1.44 -0.34 10.58
CA SER A 323 -1.08 -1.75 10.72
C SER A 323 -2.09 -2.70 10.08
N MET A 324 -1.57 -3.77 9.48
CA MET A 324 -2.37 -4.87 8.94
C MET A 324 -2.86 -5.85 10.01
N MET A 325 -2.42 -5.70 11.26
CA MET A 325 -2.90 -6.52 12.37
C MET A 325 -4.41 -6.36 12.59
N ALA A 326 -5.07 -7.48 12.85
CA ALA A 326 -6.53 -7.53 13.00
C ALA A 326 -7.05 -6.68 14.18
N GLU A 327 -6.29 -6.57 15.27
CA GLU A 327 -6.66 -5.74 16.42
C GLU A 327 -6.77 -4.24 16.06
N PHE A 328 -6.02 -3.81 15.05
CA PHE A 328 -6.08 -2.45 14.51
C PHE A 328 -6.99 -2.34 13.27
N GLY A 329 -7.82 -3.35 13.02
CA GLY A 329 -8.80 -3.41 11.94
C GLY A 329 -8.23 -3.91 10.61
N GLY A 330 -6.93 -4.17 10.53
CA GLY A 330 -6.23 -4.69 9.36
C GLY A 330 -6.32 -3.77 8.14
N TYR A 331 -5.26 -3.03 7.85
CA TYR A 331 -5.24 -2.09 6.73
C TYR A 331 -4.17 -2.40 5.69
N SER A 332 -4.47 -1.95 4.47
CA SER A 332 -3.55 -1.83 3.35
C SER A 332 -3.65 -0.41 2.80
N GLY A 333 -2.67 0.01 2.00
CA GLY A 333 -2.67 1.31 1.34
C GLY A 333 -2.40 1.16 -0.15
N LEU A 334 -3.03 2.00 -0.95
CA LEU A 334 -2.65 2.22 -2.34
C LEU A 334 -1.98 3.58 -2.43
N PHE A 335 -0.70 3.57 -2.77
CA PHE A 335 0.06 4.76 -3.09
C PHE A 335 0.23 4.87 -4.60
N GLU A 336 -0.13 6.02 -5.16
CA GLU A 336 -0.05 6.29 -6.58
C GLU A 336 0.70 7.59 -6.85
N ILE A 337 1.54 7.55 -7.88
CA ILE A 337 2.21 8.73 -8.40
C ILE A 337 1.60 9.00 -9.76
N LYS A 338 0.97 10.17 -9.93
CA LYS A 338 0.32 10.57 -11.18
C LYS A 338 1.10 11.67 -11.86
N ILE A 339 1.04 11.69 -13.18
CA ILE A 339 1.53 12.79 -14.00
C ILE A 339 0.29 13.60 -14.42
N PRO A 340 0.15 14.87 -14.02
CA PRO A 340 -0.98 15.70 -14.42
C PRO A 340 -1.07 15.75 -15.94
N SER A 341 -2.24 15.40 -16.47
CA SER A 341 -2.56 15.58 -17.88
C SER A 341 -2.99 17.03 -18.11
N THR A 342 -2.38 17.72 -19.07
CA THR A 342 -2.64 19.13 -19.42
C THR A 342 -4.04 19.37 -20.03
N SER A 343 -5.00 18.46 -19.88
CA SER A 343 -6.30 18.51 -20.58
C SER A 343 -7.49 18.98 -19.73
N SER A 344 -7.28 19.54 -18.52
CA SER A 344 -8.38 20.07 -17.70
C SER A 344 -8.36 21.59 -17.44
N SER A 345 -7.46 22.36 -18.06
CA SER A 345 -7.56 23.83 -18.11
C SER A 345 -8.33 24.29 -19.36
N SER A 346 -9.64 24.02 -19.39
CA SER A 346 -10.51 24.67 -20.39
C SER A 346 -11.79 25.21 -19.76
N SER A 347 -11.72 26.47 -19.33
CA SER A 347 -12.80 27.44 -19.59
C SER A 347 -12.37 28.85 -19.15
N PHE A 348 -12.12 29.69 -20.17
CA PHE A 348 -12.35 31.13 -20.21
C PHE A 348 -11.70 32.01 -19.11
N ASP A 349 -10.60 32.69 -19.45
CA ASP A 349 -10.70 34.15 -19.55
C ASP A 349 -9.70 34.71 -20.57
N ASN A 350 -10.22 35.50 -21.51
CA ASN A 350 -9.46 36.12 -22.59
C ASN A 350 -9.15 37.56 -22.16
N SER A 351 -8.01 37.77 -21.52
CA SER A 351 -7.47 39.11 -21.28
C SER A 351 -5.99 39.12 -21.60
N ASN A 352 -5.69 39.71 -22.77
CA ASN A 352 -4.36 40.15 -23.16
C ASN A 352 -3.71 40.98 -22.04
N ASN A 353 -2.71 40.42 -21.37
CA ASN A 353 -1.63 41.24 -20.86
C ASN A 353 -0.30 40.50 -20.97
N SER A 354 0.61 41.14 -21.69
CA SER A 354 1.97 40.67 -21.93
C SER A 354 2.79 40.74 -20.65
N ASN A 355 3.71 39.79 -20.50
CA ASN A 355 4.73 39.64 -19.45
C ASN A 355 4.26 38.94 -18.17
N ASN A 356 4.44 37.62 -18.14
CA ASN A 356 4.99 36.91 -16.99
C ASN A 356 5.61 35.59 -17.44
N ASN A 357 6.91 35.41 -17.19
CA ASN A 357 7.60 34.13 -17.28
C ASN A 357 7.12 33.23 -16.13
N ASN A 358 5.94 32.63 -16.26
CA ASN A 358 5.46 31.59 -15.36
C ASN A 358 5.69 30.22 -16.01
N ASN A 359 6.95 29.76 -16.01
CA ASN A 359 7.32 28.37 -16.30
C ASN A 359 7.09 27.51 -15.05
N MET A 360 5.86 27.44 -14.54
CA MET A 360 5.54 26.62 -13.38
C MET A 360 4.12 26.08 -13.55
N SER A 361 3.98 24.86 -14.08
CA SER A 361 2.87 23.92 -13.79
C SER A 361 2.83 22.66 -14.67
N GLU A 362 3.79 22.39 -15.57
CA GLU A 362 3.70 21.19 -16.45
C GLU A 362 4.47 19.94 -15.98
N ASP A 363 5.22 20.01 -14.86
CA ASP A 363 6.17 18.96 -14.45
C ASP A 363 5.98 18.40 -13.03
N GLU A 364 4.93 18.80 -12.31
CA GLU A 364 4.74 18.39 -10.92
C GLU A 364 4.12 16.98 -10.83
N LEU A 365 4.75 16.08 -10.07
CA LEU A 365 4.17 14.76 -9.77
C LEU A 365 3.12 14.91 -8.66
N GLU A 366 1.97 14.27 -8.83
CA GLU A 366 0.98 14.19 -7.75
C GLU A 366 1.11 12.87 -7.00
N PHE A 367 1.22 12.97 -5.66
CA PHE A 367 1.31 11.83 -4.77
C PHE A 367 -0.03 11.59 -4.08
N HIS A 368 -0.66 10.46 -4.41
CA HIS A 368 -1.96 10.05 -3.88
C HIS A 368 -1.79 8.84 -2.98
N TYR A 369 -2.42 8.85 -1.80
CA TYR A 369 -2.46 7.72 -0.88
C TYR A 369 -3.89 7.47 -0.45
N THR A 370 -4.33 6.21 -0.54
CA THR A 370 -5.67 5.79 -0.12
C THR A 370 -5.57 4.51 0.71
N ALA A 371 -5.92 4.60 2.00
CA ALA A 371 -6.01 3.44 2.89
C ALA A 371 -7.26 2.60 2.59
N CYS A 372 -7.16 1.29 2.81
CA CYS A 372 -8.25 0.34 2.66
C CYS A 372 -8.18 -0.72 3.77
N GLY A 373 -9.20 -0.75 4.62
CA GLY A 373 -9.34 -1.77 5.66
C GLY A 373 -9.78 -3.11 5.05
N PHE A 374 -9.19 -4.22 5.48
CA PHE A 374 -9.61 -5.55 5.11
C PHE A 374 -11.04 -5.84 5.58
N PHE A 375 -11.64 -6.86 4.99
CA PHE A 375 -12.87 -7.43 5.54
C PHE A 375 -12.64 -7.91 6.97
N ASN A 376 -13.65 -7.72 7.82
CA ASN A 376 -13.67 -8.46 9.07
C ASN A 376 -13.95 -9.94 8.78
N ASP A 377 -13.47 -10.83 9.64
CA ASP A 377 -13.62 -12.29 9.45
C ASP A 377 -15.08 -12.69 9.21
N VAL A 378 -16.02 -12.01 9.87
CA VAL A 378 -17.46 -12.27 9.75
C VAL A 378 -17.94 -12.06 8.31
N GLN A 379 -17.54 -10.97 7.65
CA GLN A 379 -17.94 -10.69 6.27
C GLN A 379 -17.43 -11.76 5.30
N VAL A 380 -16.18 -12.20 5.45
CA VAL A 380 -15.60 -13.27 4.63
C VAL A 380 -16.34 -14.59 4.88
N TRP A 381 -16.54 -14.96 6.15
CA TRP A 381 -17.24 -16.19 6.52
C TRP A 381 -18.69 -16.21 6.05
N VAL A 382 -19.39 -15.06 6.08
CA VAL A 382 -20.76 -14.97 5.56
C VAL A 382 -20.81 -15.34 4.08
N VAL A 383 -19.87 -14.84 3.26
CA VAL A 383 -19.81 -15.19 1.83
C VAL A 383 -19.48 -16.68 1.66
N ILE A 384 -18.43 -17.17 2.33
CA ILE A 384 -18.02 -18.60 2.22
C ILE A 384 -19.15 -19.55 2.64
N ILE A 385 -19.79 -19.29 3.78
CA ILE A 385 -20.88 -20.13 4.29
C ILE A 385 -22.09 -20.06 3.35
N THR A 386 -22.43 -18.88 2.84
CA THR A 386 -23.54 -18.73 1.89
C THR A 386 -23.28 -19.52 0.60
N ASP A 387 -22.06 -19.43 0.06
CA ASP A 387 -21.65 -20.18 -1.14
C ASP A 387 -21.71 -21.69 -0.90
N LEU A 388 -21.20 -22.17 0.25
CA LEU A 388 -21.28 -23.58 0.65
C LEU A 388 -22.72 -24.07 0.81
N VAL A 389 -23.58 -23.29 1.46
CA VAL A 389 -25.00 -23.62 1.63
C VAL A 389 -25.68 -23.72 0.26
N VAL A 390 -25.44 -22.77 -0.64
CA VAL A 390 -25.99 -22.81 -2.01
C VAL A 390 -25.50 -24.05 -2.76
N ALA A 391 -24.22 -24.40 -2.66
CA ALA A 391 -23.67 -25.59 -3.29
C ALA A 391 -24.33 -26.88 -2.76
N ILE A 392 -24.51 -26.99 -1.44
CA ILE A 392 -25.18 -28.12 -0.80
C ILE A 392 -26.65 -28.21 -1.26
N LEU A 393 -27.37 -27.08 -1.30
CA LEU A 393 -28.76 -27.06 -1.76
C LEU A 393 -28.90 -27.52 -3.21
N TRP A 394 -27.98 -27.12 -4.10
CA TRP A 394 -27.94 -27.61 -5.48
C TRP A 394 -27.65 -29.11 -5.55
N ALA A 395 -26.71 -29.61 -4.75
CA ALA A 395 -26.39 -31.04 -4.69
C ALA A 395 -27.60 -31.88 -4.22
N LEU A 396 -28.28 -31.44 -3.17
CA LEU A 396 -29.49 -32.09 -2.65
C LEU A 396 -30.65 -32.04 -3.66
N PHE A 397 -30.84 -30.91 -4.34
CA PHE A 397 -31.85 -30.80 -5.39
C PHE A 397 -31.55 -31.75 -6.57
N GLY A 398 -30.29 -31.84 -6.98
CA GLY A 398 -29.82 -32.79 -8.00
C GLY A 398 -30.08 -34.24 -7.59
N LEU A 399 -29.73 -34.61 -6.36
CA LEU A 399 -29.96 -35.95 -5.81
C LEU A 399 -31.47 -36.29 -5.77
N LEU A 400 -32.31 -35.37 -5.31
CA LEU A 400 -33.76 -35.55 -5.29
C LEU A 400 -34.32 -35.76 -6.70
N ARG A 401 -33.81 -35.02 -7.69
CA ARG A 401 -34.19 -35.20 -9.11
C ARG A 401 -33.79 -36.56 -9.65
N LEU A 402 -32.60 -37.07 -9.30
CA LEU A 402 -32.15 -38.41 -9.68
C LEU A 402 -32.99 -39.51 -9.04
N ILE A 403 -33.30 -39.39 -7.75
CA ILE A 403 -34.15 -40.36 -7.04
C ILE A 403 -35.56 -40.38 -7.64
N THR A 404 -36.15 -39.20 -7.86
CA THR A 404 -37.51 -39.10 -8.42
C THR A 404 -37.59 -39.59 -9.87
N SER A 405 -36.57 -39.36 -10.70
CA SER A 405 -36.53 -39.89 -12.07
C SER A 405 -36.35 -41.41 -12.11
N SER A 406 -35.54 -41.97 -11.20
CA SER A 406 -35.35 -43.42 -11.03
C SER A 406 -36.62 -44.13 -10.53
N LEU A 407 -37.32 -43.54 -9.56
CA LEU A 407 -38.62 -44.06 -9.09
C LEU A 407 -39.69 -43.99 -10.18
N ALA A 408 -39.71 -42.92 -10.99
CA ALA A 408 -40.63 -42.80 -12.11
C ALA A 408 -40.35 -43.81 -13.23
N SER A 409 -39.08 -44.13 -13.51
CA SER A 409 -38.71 -45.15 -14.51
C SER A 409 -39.07 -46.57 -14.04
N SER A 410 -38.85 -46.88 -12.75
CA SER A 410 -39.21 -48.16 -12.13
C SER A 410 -40.74 -48.38 -12.06
N GLY A 411 -41.51 -47.33 -11.75
CA GLY A 411 -42.97 -47.38 -11.79
C GLY A 411 -43.55 -47.60 -13.19
N ARG A 412 -42.89 -47.08 -14.24
CA ARG A 412 -43.30 -47.29 -15.64
C ARG A 412 -42.97 -48.70 -16.14
N ALA A 413 -41.89 -49.32 -15.65
CA ALA A 413 -41.57 -50.72 -15.90
C ALA A 413 -42.61 -51.67 -15.27
N ARG A 414 -43.07 -51.38 -14.05
CA ARG A 414 -44.08 -52.19 -13.34
C ARG A 414 -45.50 -52.07 -13.93
N LYS A 415 -45.81 -50.96 -14.60
CA LYS A 415 -47.10 -50.77 -15.31
C LYS A 415 -47.16 -51.49 -16.66
N LYS A 416 -46.01 -51.78 -17.29
CA LYS A 416 -45.93 -52.58 -18.53
C LYS A 416 -46.10 -54.08 -18.28
N THR A 417 -45.85 -54.59 -17.07
CA THR A 417 -46.00 -56.01 -16.71
C THR A 417 -47.41 -56.41 -16.25
N HIS A 418 -48.36 -55.46 -16.13
CA HIS A 418 -49.72 -55.75 -15.63
C HIS A 418 -50.84 -55.61 -16.67
N VAL A 419 -50.51 -55.56 -17.96
CA VAL A 419 -51.47 -55.60 -19.08
C VAL A 419 -51.08 -56.72 -20.04
N SER A 420 -51.30 -57.96 -19.62
CA SER A 420 -51.48 -59.11 -20.53
C SER A 420 -52.14 -60.27 -19.77
N LEU A 421 -53.40 -60.10 -19.39
CA LEU A 421 -54.26 -61.22 -19.00
C LEU A 421 -55.65 -60.97 -19.58
N SER A 422 -56.18 -62.00 -20.24
CA SER A 422 -57.50 -62.12 -20.88
C SER A 422 -57.61 -61.66 -22.34
N SER A 423 -57.49 -62.62 -23.27
CA SER A 423 -58.52 -62.90 -24.28
C SER A 423 -58.06 -64.02 -25.24
N GLU A 424 -58.01 -65.26 -24.76
CA GLU A 424 -57.94 -66.43 -25.65
C GLU A 424 -59.06 -67.41 -25.29
N LYS A 425 -60.30 -66.93 -25.38
CA LYS A 425 -61.52 -67.74 -25.53
C LYS A 425 -62.49 -67.03 -26.44
N GLN A 426 -62.23 -67.05 -27.74
CA GLN A 426 -63.25 -66.89 -28.78
C GLN A 426 -62.71 -67.31 -30.15
N LYS A 427 -62.85 -68.60 -30.49
CA LYS A 427 -63.48 -69.08 -31.74
C LYS A 427 -63.51 -70.61 -31.77
N LEU A 428 -64.69 -71.14 -32.09
CA LEU A 428 -65.06 -72.55 -32.16
C LEU A 428 -64.25 -73.37 -33.18
N LEU A 429 -63.74 -74.53 -32.76
CA LEU A 429 -63.96 -75.86 -33.34
C LEU A 429 -63.38 -76.94 -32.42
#